data_AF-A0A8T1AVE6-F1
#
_entry.id   AF-A0A8T1AVE6-F1
#
_cell.length_a   1.000
_cell.length_b   1.000
_cell.length_c   1.000
_cell.angle_alpha   90.00
_cell.angle_beta   90.00
_cell.angle_gamma   90.00
#
_symmetry.space_group_name_H-M   'P 1'
#
loop_
_entity.id
_entity.type
_entity.pdbx_description
1 polymer ?
#
loop_
_entity_poly.entity_id
_entity_poly.type
_entity_poly.pdbx_seq_one_letter_code
_entity_poly.pdbx_strand_id
1 'polypeptide(L)'
;MELSEYETKRQRRIEANQQQLQALNVPKIPERTRPTARKKKEVESLYPVRRSLRQRQQRENDTEPIVTETEALIALDSLPPRPKRVKTEPPEPLDLPVTQLLASNKDKKLHLSSSQIAIQLEEFHTRCLGTQLLPVGKQTVMQGLCPPGYVAKFSKMSGVQPWKNAVVLFVNVESASPYDNVFHHEEWDGCSAVHFQWFGQNRWHDESPLVMRLRRMKRGDERLKFDETYYDKESEATEQPLLLFLRHTQGPYIYCGRLGYLGHRPASKPLEFRWQLLDANSLQWEKIRGLLASSETASSTIKADRK
;
A
#
# COMPACT_ATOMS: atom_id res chain seq x y z
N MET A 1 20.53 16.82 -42.45
CA MET A 1 20.29 16.72 -41.00
C MET A 1 20.70 15.33 -40.58
N GLU A 2 21.84 15.20 -39.89
CA GLU A 2 22.31 13.90 -39.41
C GLU A 2 21.39 13.43 -38.27
N LEU A 3 20.81 12.24 -38.43
CA LEU A 3 19.95 11.63 -37.41
C LEU A 3 20.82 11.15 -36.24
N SER A 4 20.35 11.37 -35.01
CA SER A 4 21.04 10.90 -33.80
C SER A 4 21.31 9.39 -33.86
N GLU A 5 22.42 8.91 -33.28
CA GLU A 5 22.76 7.48 -33.17
C GLU A 5 21.60 6.63 -32.62
N TYR A 6 20.78 7.23 -31.75
CA TYR A 6 19.57 6.60 -31.24
C TYR A 6 18.48 6.44 -32.31
N GLU A 7 18.27 7.46 -33.15
CA GLU A 7 17.24 7.44 -34.20
C GLU A 7 17.60 6.47 -35.32
N THR A 8 18.88 6.41 -35.70
CA THR A 8 19.38 5.42 -36.66
C THR A 8 19.22 3.99 -36.14
N LYS A 9 19.57 3.75 -34.86
CA LYS A 9 19.34 2.43 -34.23
C LYS A 9 17.86 2.07 -34.14
N ARG A 10 16.99 3.05 -33.91
CA ARG A 10 15.54 2.87 -33.87
C ARG A 10 14.97 2.53 -35.26
N GLN A 11 15.40 3.22 -36.31
CA GLN A 11 14.99 2.94 -37.69
C GLN A 11 15.40 1.53 -38.13
N ARG A 12 16.65 1.13 -37.87
CA ARG A 12 17.12 -0.23 -38.16
C ARG A 12 16.27 -1.32 -37.50
N ARG A 13 15.83 -1.10 -36.27
CA ARG A 13 14.94 -2.05 -35.56
C ARG A 13 13.54 -2.09 -36.13
N ILE A 14 13.00 -0.95 -36.56
CA ILE A 14 11.69 -0.86 -37.21
C ILE A 14 11.72 -1.62 -38.54
N GLU A 15 12.76 -1.40 -39.35
CA GLU A 15 12.93 -2.09 -40.63
C GLU A 15 13.11 -3.61 -40.45
N ALA A 16 13.96 -4.05 -39.51
CA ALA A 16 14.16 -5.46 -39.22
C ALA A 16 12.84 -6.15 -38.77
N ASN A 17 12.07 -5.50 -37.89
CA ASN A 17 10.77 -6.02 -37.48
C ASN A 17 9.77 -6.05 -38.65
N GLN A 18 9.78 -5.06 -39.55
CA GLN A 18 8.93 -5.05 -40.73
C GLN A 18 9.29 -6.20 -41.69
N GLN A 19 10.57 -6.46 -41.93
CA GLN A 19 11.03 -7.59 -42.75
C GLN A 19 10.62 -8.92 -42.12
N GLN A 20 10.78 -9.06 -40.80
CA GLN A 20 10.38 -10.28 -40.08
C GLN A 20 8.86 -10.50 -40.12
N LEU A 21 8.06 -9.43 -39.99
CA LEU A 21 6.60 -9.50 -40.13
C LEU A 21 6.16 -9.85 -41.55
N GLN A 22 6.88 -9.37 -42.57
CA GLN A 22 6.63 -9.76 -43.97
C GLN A 22 6.98 -11.24 -44.21
N ALA A 23 8.09 -11.73 -43.64
CA ALA A 23 8.48 -13.13 -43.73
C ALA A 23 7.48 -14.09 -43.05
N LEU A 24 6.75 -13.62 -42.04
CA LEU A 24 5.78 -14.42 -41.29
C LEU A 24 4.40 -14.55 -41.96
N ASN A 25 4.18 -13.98 -43.16
CA ASN A 25 2.93 -14.09 -43.94
C ASN A 25 1.65 -13.90 -43.10
N VAL A 26 1.69 -13.02 -42.09
CA VAL A 26 0.55 -12.76 -41.21
C VAL A 26 -0.50 -11.95 -42.00
N PRO A 27 -1.78 -12.37 -42.02
CA PRO A 27 -2.83 -11.66 -42.74
C PRO A 27 -2.96 -10.22 -42.22
N LYS A 28 -2.80 -9.24 -43.11
CA LYS A 28 -2.93 -7.82 -42.78
C LYS A 28 -4.40 -7.48 -42.57
N ILE A 29 -4.76 -7.16 -41.33
CA ILE A 29 -6.08 -6.64 -40.99
C ILE A 29 -6.24 -5.27 -41.68
N PRO A 30 -7.29 -5.04 -42.48
CA PRO A 30 -7.49 -3.77 -43.16
C PRO A 30 -7.71 -2.64 -42.16
N GLU A 31 -7.02 -1.52 -42.35
CA GLU A 31 -7.20 -0.32 -41.53
C GLU A 31 -8.61 0.24 -41.75
N ARG A 32 -9.44 0.19 -40.70
CA ARG A 32 -10.73 0.91 -40.67
C ARG A 32 -10.48 2.42 -40.69
N THR A 33 -11.04 3.10 -41.69
CA THR A 33 -11.14 4.56 -41.74
C THR A 33 -11.89 5.05 -40.50
N ARG A 34 -11.23 5.89 -39.70
CA ARG A 34 -11.80 6.46 -38.47
C ARG A 34 -12.76 7.59 -38.83
N PRO A 35 -13.95 7.70 -38.18
CA PRO A 35 -14.80 8.86 -38.34
C PRO A 35 -14.17 10.11 -37.73
N THR A 36 -14.46 11.27 -38.31
CA THR A 36 -13.96 12.60 -37.91
C THR A 36 -14.32 12.92 -36.46
N ALA A 37 -13.29 13.15 -35.64
CA ALA A 37 -13.45 13.47 -34.22
C ALA A 37 -14.00 14.90 -34.01
N ARG A 38 -15.06 15.02 -33.20
CA ARG A 38 -15.57 16.32 -32.71
C ARG A 38 -14.50 17.02 -31.85
N LYS A 39 -14.23 18.29 -32.17
CA LYS A 39 -13.25 19.16 -31.47
C LYS A 39 -13.55 19.26 -29.97
N LYS A 40 -12.61 18.86 -29.12
CA LYS A 40 -12.59 19.19 -27.68
C LYS A 40 -11.83 20.50 -27.47
N LYS A 41 -12.41 21.40 -26.68
CA LYS A 41 -11.79 22.66 -26.21
C LYS A 41 -10.43 22.37 -25.55
N GLU A 42 -9.39 23.02 -26.04
CA GLU A 42 -8.06 23.03 -25.45
C GLU A 42 -8.09 23.81 -24.12
N VAL A 43 -7.58 23.17 -23.06
CA VAL A 43 -7.18 23.85 -21.83
C VAL A 43 -5.66 23.78 -21.81
N GLU A 44 -5.02 24.92 -22.01
CA GLU A 44 -3.57 25.08 -22.05
C GLU A 44 -2.98 24.79 -20.66
N SER A 45 -2.21 23.71 -20.53
CA SER A 45 -1.47 23.39 -19.31
C SER A 45 0.00 23.79 -19.48
N LEU A 46 0.47 24.73 -18.67
CA LEU A 46 1.80 25.36 -18.74
C LEU A 46 3.00 24.46 -18.33
N TYR A 47 2.82 23.15 -18.12
CA TYR A 47 3.93 22.23 -17.83
C TYR A 47 3.73 20.86 -18.47
N PRO A 48 4.81 20.18 -18.92
CA PRO A 48 4.71 18.90 -19.59
C PRO A 48 4.25 17.81 -18.60
N VAL A 49 2.99 17.40 -18.71
CA VAL A 49 2.43 16.27 -17.98
C VAL A 49 3.04 14.98 -18.55
N ARG A 50 4.05 14.42 -17.89
CA ARG A 50 4.60 13.10 -18.22
C ARG A 50 3.58 12.01 -17.87
N ARG A 51 2.73 11.64 -18.82
CA ARG A 51 1.74 10.55 -18.67
C ARG A 51 2.40 9.19 -18.88
N SER A 52 2.18 8.25 -17.96
CA SER A 52 2.67 6.88 -18.09
C SER A 52 1.91 6.12 -19.18
N LEU A 53 2.64 5.42 -20.06
CA LEU A 53 2.15 4.60 -21.18
C LEU A 53 1.03 3.61 -20.78
N ARG A 54 1.03 3.17 -19.51
CA ARG A 54 0.11 2.17 -18.95
C ARG A 54 -1.35 2.63 -18.84
N GLN A 55 -1.60 3.93 -18.64
CA GLN A 55 -2.96 4.48 -18.63
C GLN A 55 -3.59 4.59 -20.03
N ARG A 56 -2.76 4.56 -21.08
CA ARG A 56 -3.23 4.57 -22.46
C ARG A 56 -3.75 3.20 -22.89
N GLN A 57 -3.02 2.14 -22.56
CA GLN A 57 -3.39 0.76 -22.91
C GLN A 57 -4.63 0.25 -22.17
N GLN A 58 -4.86 0.65 -20.91
CA GLN A 58 -6.06 0.22 -20.17
C GLN A 58 -7.36 0.81 -20.73
N ARG A 59 -7.33 2.03 -21.28
CA ARG A 59 -8.53 2.61 -21.92
C ARG A 59 -8.79 2.04 -23.31
N GLU A 60 -7.76 1.56 -23.99
CA GLU A 60 -7.90 0.90 -25.29
C GLU A 60 -8.56 -0.49 -25.15
N ASN A 61 -8.39 -1.18 -24.02
CA ASN A 61 -9.02 -2.49 -23.76
C ASN A 61 -10.47 -2.40 -23.25
N ASP A 62 -10.88 -1.29 -22.64
CA ASP A 62 -12.23 -1.13 -22.06
C ASP A 62 -13.28 -0.60 -23.08
N THR A 63 -12.89 -0.39 -24.35
CA THR A 63 -13.78 0.16 -25.39
C THR A 63 -13.96 -0.83 -26.55
N GLU A 64 -14.47 -2.03 -26.29
CA GLU A 64 -15.05 -2.93 -27.28
C GLU A 64 -16.57 -3.02 -27.04
N PRO A 65 -17.43 -2.63 -28.00
CA PRO A 65 -18.89 -2.72 -27.84
C PRO A 65 -19.39 -4.13 -28.15
N ILE A 66 -20.17 -4.68 -27.22
CA ILE A 66 -20.95 -5.92 -27.38
C ILE A 66 -22.17 -5.64 -28.25
N VAL A 67 -22.19 -6.20 -29.47
CA VAL A 67 -23.36 -6.49 -30.33
C VAL A 67 -22.87 -7.61 -31.27
N THR A 68 -23.42 -8.82 -31.41
CA THR A 68 -24.79 -9.33 -31.32
C THR A 68 -24.72 -10.86 -31.20
N GLU A 69 -25.71 -11.46 -30.55
CA GLU A 69 -26.15 -12.87 -30.67
C GLU A 69 -26.27 -13.26 -32.17
N THR A 70 -25.92 -14.47 -32.60
CA THR A 70 -26.74 -15.70 -32.55
C THR A 70 -25.93 -16.84 -33.20
N GLU A 71 -26.28 -18.11 -32.91
CA GLU A 71 -25.77 -19.36 -33.50
C GLU A 71 -24.59 -20.04 -32.79
N ALA A 72 -24.84 -20.52 -31.57
CA ALA A 72 -24.30 -21.81 -31.10
C ALA A 72 -25.13 -22.31 -29.90
N LEU A 73 -26.44 -22.48 -30.11
CA LEU A 73 -27.17 -23.48 -29.35
C LEU A 73 -26.63 -24.84 -29.81
N ILE A 74 -26.11 -25.62 -28.86
CA ILE A 74 -26.24 -27.08 -28.71
C ILE A 74 -24.94 -27.68 -28.12
N ALA A 75 -25.12 -28.35 -26.98
CA ALA A 75 -24.24 -29.33 -26.33
C ALA A 75 -23.03 -28.78 -25.52
N LEU A 76 -23.21 -28.65 -24.20
CA LEU A 76 -22.61 -29.55 -23.17
C LEU A 76 -22.83 -28.97 -21.76
N ASP A 77 -23.55 -29.74 -20.96
CA ASP A 77 -23.71 -29.76 -19.49
C ASP A 77 -23.51 -28.51 -18.61
N SER A 78 -24.50 -28.34 -17.74
CA SER A 78 -24.59 -27.43 -16.61
C SER A 78 -23.32 -27.37 -15.76
N LEU A 79 -22.58 -26.25 -15.89
CA LEU A 79 -21.56 -25.86 -14.92
C LEU A 79 -22.22 -25.57 -13.56
N PRO A 80 -21.63 -26.03 -12.42
CA PRO A 80 -22.19 -25.76 -11.11
C PRO A 80 -22.20 -24.25 -10.82
N PRO A 81 -23.22 -23.75 -10.09
CA PRO A 81 -23.29 -22.34 -9.75
C PRO A 81 -22.03 -21.93 -8.97
N ARG A 82 -21.38 -20.85 -9.43
CA ARG A 82 -20.27 -20.22 -8.70
C ARG A 82 -20.67 -20.03 -7.24
N PRO A 83 -19.86 -20.45 -6.26
CA PRO A 83 -20.21 -20.26 -4.86
C PRO A 83 -20.42 -18.77 -4.61
N LYS A 84 -21.64 -18.42 -4.18
CA LYS A 84 -21.98 -17.08 -3.71
C LYS A 84 -20.95 -16.70 -2.65
N ARG A 85 -20.34 -15.52 -2.78
CA ARG A 85 -19.49 -14.94 -1.72
C ARG A 85 -20.27 -15.04 -0.41
N VAL A 86 -19.80 -15.90 0.49
CA VAL A 86 -20.32 -15.98 1.85
C VAL A 86 -20.14 -14.60 2.45
N LYS A 87 -21.25 -13.99 2.84
CA LYS A 87 -21.28 -12.70 3.51
C LYS A 87 -20.60 -12.93 4.86
N THR A 88 -19.32 -12.58 4.96
CA THR A 88 -18.56 -12.65 6.20
C THR A 88 -19.29 -11.80 7.22
N GLU A 89 -19.60 -12.37 8.39
CA GLU A 89 -20.21 -11.62 9.48
C GLU A 89 -19.36 -10.37 9.80
N PRO A 90 -19.97 -9.26 10.23
CA PRO A 90 -19.22 -8.10 10.68
C PRO A 90 -18.24 -8.56 11.77
N PRO A 91 -16.95 -8.17 11.70
CA PRO A 91 -16.01 -8.54 12.73
C PRO A 91 -16.54 -8.07 14.09
N GLU A 92 -16.43 -8.95 15.08
CA GLU A 92 -16.81 -8.70 16.46
C GLU A 92 -16.23 -7.34 16.90
N PRO A 93 -17.04 -6.44 17.50
CA PRO A 93 -16.55 -5.13 17.89
C PRO A 93 -15.40 -5.28 18.89
N LEU A 94 -14.20 -4.85 18.48
CA LEU A 94 -13.02 -4.87 19.34
C LEU A 94 -13.30 -3.99 20.56
N ASP A 95 -13.03 -4.49 21.76
CA ASP A 95 -13.17 -3.73 23.01
C ASP A 95 -12.01 -2.73 23.16
N LEU A 96 -11.92 -1.76 22.28
CA LEU A 96 -10.93 -0.67 22.33
C LEU A 96 -11.63 0.67 22.20
N PRO A 97 -11.11 1.73 22.86
CA PRO A 97 -11.67 3.08 22.70
C PRO A 97 -11.74 3.47 21.22
N VAL A 98 -12.80 4.19 20.85
CA VAL A 98 -13.08 4.56 19.46
C VAL A 98 -12.92 6.06 19.29
N THR A 99 -12.11 6.46 18.32
CA THR A 99 -11.97 7.85 17.89
C THR A 99 -12.71 8.06 16.57
N GLN A 100 -13.72 8.94 16.59
CA GLN A 100 -14.41 9.36 15.39
C GLN A 100 -13.64 10.48 14.70
N LEU A 101 -13.04 10.18 13.55
CA LEU A 101 -12.37 11.15 12.71
C LEU A 101 -13.40 11.77 11.77
N LEU A 102 -14.07 12.83 12.26
CA LEU A 102 -15.05 13.58 11.48
C LEU A 102 -14.37 14.31 10.31
N ALA A 103 -14.97 14.23 9.13
CA ALA A 103 -14.57 15.04 7.99
C ALA A 103 -15.06 16.48 8.20
N SER A 104 -14.19 17.36 8.71
CA SER A 104 -14.54 18.76 8.99
C SER A 104 -14.88 19.56 7.72
N ASN A 105 -16.08 20.15 7.71
CA ASN A 105 -16.64 21.34 7.03
C ASN A 105 -16.41 21.63 5.52
N LYS A 106 -17.41 22.34 4.97
CA LYS A 106 -17.74 22.61 3.55
C LYS A 106 -16.85 23.67 2.86
N ASP A 107 -15.69 23.97 3.41
CA ASP A 107 -14.79 24.96 2.80
C ASP A 107 -14.05 24.38 1.59
N LYS A 108 -13.55 25.27 0.72
CA LYS A 108 -12.72 24.87 -0.43
C LYS A 108 -11.42 24.24 0.08
N LYS A 109 -11.29 22.92 -0.07
CA LYS A 109 -10.09 22.18 0.34
C LYS A 109 -9.10 22.03 -0.80
N LEU A 110 -7.81 22.15 -0.48
CA LEU A 110 -6.73 21.90 -1.42
C LEU A 110 -6.39 20.42 -1.47
N HIS A 111 -6.41 19.83 -2.68
CA HIS A 111 -6.13 18.42 -2.89
C HIS A 111 -4.66 18.18 -3.28
N LEU A 112 -3.82 17.84 -2.31
CA LEU A 112 -2.38 17.61 -2.49
C LEU A 112 -1.99 16.15 -2.25
N SER A 113 -0.83 15.74 -2.75
CA SER A 113 -0.27 14.43 -2.40
C SER A 113 0.03 14.38 -0.91
N SER A 114 -0.24 13.25 -0.24
CA SER A 114 0.16 13.02 1.16
C SER A 114 1.63 13.36 1.41
N SER A 115 2.52 13.03 0.47
CA SER A 115 3.95 13.31 0.54
C SER A 115 4.32 14.81 0.58
N GLN A 116 3.39 15.70 0.24
CA GLN A 116 3.57 17.16 0.24
C GLN A 116 2.98 17.84 1.48
N ILE A 117 2.22 17.10 2.29
CA ILE A 117 1.49 17.61 3.43
C ILE A 117 2.26 17.24 4.70
N ALA A 118 2.44 18.19 5.62
CA ALA A 118 2.96 17.91 6.96
C ALA A 118 1.80 17.58 7.90
N ILE A 119 1.96 16.51 8.69
CA ILE A 119 0.96 16.10 9.68
C ILE A 119 1.15 16.85 10.99
N GLN A 120 0.04 17.09 11.71
CA GLN A 120 0.03 17.57 13.09
C GLN A 120 0.23 16.37 14.04
N LEU A 121 1.48 15.90 14.14
CA LEU A 121 1.82 14.64 14.79
C LEU A 121 1.36 14.57 16.25
N GLU A 122 1.77 15.53 17.07
CA GLU A 122 1.57 15.47 18.54
C GLU A 122 0.08 15.53 18.92
N GLU A 123 -0.69 16.36 18.23
CA GLU A 123 -2.15 16.45 18.41
C GLU A 123 -2.83 15.14 18.04
N PHE A 124 -2.48 14.57 16.87
CA PHE A 124 -3.03 13.29 16.45
C PHE A 124 -2.61 12.16 17.39
N HIS A 125 -1.35 12.15 17.83
CA HIS A 125 -0.79 11.11 18.68
C HIS A 125 -1.52 11.04 20.02
N THR A 126 -1.65 12.20 20.69
CA THR A 126 -2.33 12.32 22.00
C THR A 126 -3.79 11.88 21.93
N ARG A 127 -4.47 12.21 20.83
CA ARG A 127 -5.91 11.90 20.66
C ARG A 127 -6.17 10.44 20.30
N CYS A 128 -5.30 9.83 19.49
CA CYS A 128 -5.65 8.60 18.78
C CYS A 128 -4.90 7.34 19.29
N LEU A 129 -3.85 7.48 20.12
CA LEU A 129 -3.01 6.34 20.52
C LEU A 129 -3.84 5.23 21.19
N GLY A 130 -3.72 4.01 20.71
CA GLY A 130 -4.45 2.85 21.23
C GLY A 130 -5.94 2.80 20.87
N THR A 131 -6.44 3.73 20.03
CA THR A 131 -7.86 3.82 19.67
C THR A 131 -8.15 3.24 18.29
N GLN A 132 -9.39 2.75 18.11
CA GLN A 132 -9.96 2.38 16.81
C GLN A 132 -10.42 3.63 16.06
N LEU A 133 -10.04 3.73 14.79
CA LEU A 133 -10.32 4.89 13.96
C LEU A 133 -11.54 4.63 13.07
N LEU A 134 -12.58 5.45 13.24
CA LEU A 134 -13.81 5.41 12.45
C LEU A 134 -14.03 6.70 11.65
N PRO A 135 -14.67 6.64 10.47
CA PRO A 135 -15.18 5.43 9.78
C PRO A 135 -14.10 4.44 9.31
N VAL A 136 -14.44 3.20 9.01
CA VAL A 136 -13.45 2.19 8.59
C VAL A 136 -12.72 2.58 7.30
N GLY A 137 -11.42 2.26 7.24
CA GLY A 137 -10.62 2.33 6.03
C GLY A 137 -9.50 3.38 6.03
N LYS A 138 -8.53 3.19 5.12
CA LYS A 138 -7.33 4.04 5.03
C LYS A 138 -7.66 5.51 4.77
N GLN A 139 -8.75 5.81 4.05
CA GLN A 139 -9.14 7.20 3.77
C GLN A 139 -9.39 7.99 5.05
N THR A 140 -10.02 7.37 6.04
CA THR A 140 -10.29 7.98 7.34
C THR A 140 -8.98 8.30 8.05
N VAL A 141 -8.05 7.34 8.12
CA VAL A 141 -6.74 7.55 8.75
C VAL A 141 -5.97 8.66 8.03
N MET A 142 -5.91 8.59 6.70
CA MET A 142 -5.19 9.57 5.90
C MET A 142 -5.80 10.97 5.99
N GLN A 143 -7.13 11.09 6.09
CA GLN A 143 -7.76 12.39 6.28
C GLN A 143 -7.65 12.89 7.73
N GLY A 144 -7.66 12.00 8.72
CA GLY A 144 -7.50 12.36 10.14
C GLY A 144 -6.10 12.84 10.50
N LEU A 145 -5.08 12.38 9.77
CA LEU A 145 -3.71 12.90 9.83
C LEU A 145 -3.52 14.22 9.08
N CYS A 146 -4.43 14.52 8.16
CA CYS A 146 -4.32 15.69 7.29
C CYS A 146 -4.74 16.94 8.07
N PRO A 147 -3.93 18.02 8.06
CA PRO A 147 -4.31 19.28 8.69
C PRO A 147 -5.57 19.87 8.04
N PRO A 148 -6.30 20.73 8.77
CA PRO A 148 -7.47 21.44 8.24
C PRO A 148 -7.18 22.17 6.92
N GLY A 149 -8.15 22.20 6.02
CA GLY A 149 -8.04 22.86 4.71
C GLY A 149 -7.44 22.01 3.58
N TYR A 150 -6.92 20.80 3.88
CA TYR A 150 -6.34 19.91 2.89
C TYR A 150 -7.10 18.58 2.76
N VAL A 151 -7.00 17.97 1.57
CA VAL A 151 -7.43 16.59 1.30
C VAL A 151 -6.24 15.82 0.74
N ALA A 152 -5.81 14.80 1.47
CA ALA A 152 -4.68 13.96 1.07
C ALA A 152 -5.05 13.04 -0.11
N LYS A 153 -4.29 13.13 -1.20
CA LYS A 153 -4.24 12.15 -2.28
C LYS A 153 -3.15 11.13 -1.98
N PHE A 154 -3.50 9.84 -2.04
CA PHE A 154 -2.57 8.76 -1.70
C PHE A 154 -2.94 7.46 -2.44
N SER A 155 -2.04 6.48 -2.43
CA SER A 155 -2.28 5.19 -3.07
C SER A 155 -3.00 4.24 -2.13
N LYS A 156 -4.26 3.89 -2.41
CA LYS A 156 -5.01 2.92 -1.57
C LYS A 156 -4.34 1.54 -1.51
N MET A 157 -3.57 1.19 -2.54
CA MET A 157 -2.90 -0.10 -2.70
C MET A 157 -1.56 -0.20 -1.96
N SER A 158 -1.00 0.91 -1.46
CA SER A 158 0.26 0.86 -0.71
C SER A 158 0.01 0.67 0.78
N GLY A 159 0.78 -0.23 1.40
CA GLY A 159 0.88 -0.36 2.85
C GLY A 159 1.67 0.78 3.48
N VAL A 160 2.54 1.44 2.71
CA VAL A 160 3.37 2.56 3.19
C VAL A 160 2.96 3.85 2.50
N GLN A 161 2.68 4.89 3.30
CA GLN A 161 2.28 6.21 2.82
C GLN A 161 3.27 7.26 3.33
N PRO A 162 4.09 7.86 2.46
CA PRO A 162 4.97 8.95 2.85
C PRO A 162 4.18 10.24 3.04
N TRP A 163 4.47 10.96 4.12
CA TRP A 163 4.07 12.34 4.37
C TRP A 163 5.28 13.27 4.26
N LYS A 164 5.09 14.60 4.33
CA LYS A 164 6.22 15.54 4.27
C LYS A 164 7.19 15.36 5.44
N ASN A 165 6.66 15.21 6.66
CA ASN A 165 7.43 15.11 7.91
C ASN A 165 7.34 13.75 8.62
N ALA A 166 6.65 12.77 8.04
CA ALA A 166 6.46 11.44 8.64
C ALA A 166 6.30 10.37 7.56
N VAL A 167 6.30 9.10 7.96
CA VAL A 167 5.82 7.99 7.12
C VAL A 167 4.78 7.21 7.91
N VAL A 168 3.77 6.70 7.22
CA VAL A 168 2.72 5.88 7.80
C VAL A 168 2.80 4.47 7.25
N LEU A 169 2.78 3.49 8.14
CA LEU A 169 2.79 2.06 7.85
C LEU A 169 1.44 1.45 8.26
N PHE A 170 0.75 0.88 7.28
CA PHE A 170 -0.46 0.09 7.45
C PHE A 170 -0.11 -1.39 7.37
N VAL A 171 -0.33 -2.11 8.47
CA VAL A 171 -0.13 -3.55 8.57
C VAL A 171 -1.48 -4.22 8.77
N ASN A 172 -1.80 -5.16 7.89
CA ASN A 172 -2.93 -6.06 8.09
C ASN A 172 -2.42 -7.27 8.86
N VAL A 173 -3.08 -7.60 9.95
CA VAL A 173 -2.83 -8.84 10.69
C VAL A 173 -3.96 -9.79 10.32
N GLU A 174 -3.63 -10.80 9.51
CA GLU A 174 -4.56 -11.82 9.01
C GLU A 174 -3.98 -13.19 9.36
N SER A 175 -4.76 -14.05 10.01
CA SER A 175 -4.36 -15.34 10.58
C SER A 175 -3.92 -16.41 9.55
N ALA A 176 -3.86 -16.07 8.26
CA ALA A 176 -3.58 -17.01 7.16
C ALA A 176 -2.59 -16.44 6.11
N SER A 177 -1.89 -15.34 6.41
CA SER A 177 -0.87 -14.78 5.51
C SER A 177 0.43 -15.58 5.61
N PRO A 178 1.11 -15.89 4.48
CA PRO A 178 2.43 -16.53 4.51
C PRO A 178 3.53 -15.63 5.10
N TYR A 179 3.25 -14.32 5.20
CA TYR A 179 4.07 -13.37 5.96
C TYR A 179 3.34 -13.07 7.24
N ASP A 180 3.74 -13.75 8.30
CA ASP A 180 3.17 -13.56 9.62
C ASP A 180 3.90 -12.39 10.28
N ASN A 181 3.19 -11.29 10.55
CA ASN A 181 3.77 -10.15 11.26
C ASN A 181 3.75 -10.48 12.75
N VAL A 182 4.67 -11.35 13.17
CA VAL A 182 4.77 -11.80 14.57
C VAL A 182 5.37 -10.67 15.40
N PHE A 183 4.63 -10.27 16.43
CA PHE A 183 5.11 -9.33 17.42
C PHE A 183 5.76 -10.09 18.57
N HIS A 184 7.03 -9.77 18.83
CA HIS A 184 7.81 -10.30 19.93
C HIS A 184 7.79 -9.30 21.09
N HIS A 185 7.78 -9.85 22.29
CA HIS A 185 7.85 -9.10 23.54
C HIS A 185 9.09 -9.57 24.30
N GLU A 186 9.96 -8.63 24.63
CA GLU A 186 11.18 -8.86 25.38
C GLU A 186 11.17 -8.01 26.65
N GLU A 187 11.55 -8.62 27.77
CA GLU A 187 11.66 -7.96 29.06
C GLU A 187 13.07 -8.12 29.62
N TRP A 188 13.67 -7.01 30.05
CA TRP A 188 15.02 -6.98 30.61
C TRP A 188 15.13 -5.83 31.61
N ASP A 189 15.66 -6.10 32.81
CA ASP A 189 15.88 -5.09 33.87
C ASP A 189 14.64 -4.23 34.20
N GLY A 190 13.43 -4.79 34.06
CA GLY A 190 12.17 -4.04 34.26
C GLY A 190 11.72 -3.18 33.06
N CYS A 191 12.50 -3.17 31.97
CA CYS A 191 12.12 -2.59 30.69
C CYS A 191 11.42 -3.64 29.83
N SER A 192 10.23 -3.30 29.34
CA SER A 192 9.50 -4.08 28.34
C SER A 192 9.66 -3.42 26.97
N ALA A 193 9.95 -4.23 25.96
CA ALA A 193 10.04 -3.78 24.58
C ALA A 193 9.31 -4.73 23.63
N VAL A 194 8.61 -4.12 22.67
CA VAL A 194 7.86 -4.85 21.64
C VAL A 194 8.51 -4.59 20.30
N HIS A 195 8.79 -5.64 19.53
CA HIS A 195 9.32 -5.51 18.17
C HIS A 195 8.66 -6.51 17.22
N PHE A 196 8.72 -6.24 15.92
CA PHE A 196 8.17 -7.12 14.90
C PHE A 196 8.95 -7.02 13.60
N GLN A 197 8.81 -8.06 12.79
CA GLN A 197 9.33 -8.12 11.43
C GLN A 197 8.26 -7.66 10.44
N TRP A 198 8.68 -6.87 9.46
CA TRP A 198 7.84 -6.36 8.40
C TRP A 198 8.52 -6.49 7.04
N PHE A 199 7.79 -7.05 6.08
CA PHE A 199 8.28 -7.26 4.73
C PHE A 199 7.83 -6.14 3.79
N GLY A 200 8.80 -5.56 3.08
CA GLY A 200 8.56 -4.58 2.03
C GLY A 200 7.92 -5.18 0.78
N GLN A 201 7.79 -4.37 -0.27
CA GLN A 201 7.32 -4.89 -1.56
C GLN A 201 8.46 -5.63 -2.28
N ASN A 202 8.16 -6.69 -3.04
CA ASN A 202 9.16 -7.49 -3.78
C ASN A 202 10.08 -6.67 -4.70
N ARG A 203 9.64 -5.51 -5.17
CA ARG A 203 10.40 -4.62 -6.05
C ARG A 203 11.32 -3.64 -5.30
N TRP A 204 11.24 -3.59 -3.97
CA TRP A 204 12.10 -2.72 -3.17
C TRP A 204 13.49 -3.31 -3.09
N HIS A 205 14.46 -2.41 -3.09
CA HIS A 205 15.89 -2.67 -2.92
C HIS A 205 16.47 -1.50 -2.13
N ASP A 206 17.71 -1.63 -1.65
CA ASP A 206 18.32 -0.67 -0.71
C ASP A 206 18.33 0.78 -1.23
N GLU A 207 18.59 0.96 -2.52
CA GLU A 207 18.59 2.26 -3.20
C GLU A 207 17.18 2.83 -3.50
N SER A 208 16.12 2.13 -3.13
CA SER A 208 14.77 2.65 -3.32
C SER A 208 14.57 3.89 -2.44
N PRO A 209 14.06 5.02 -2.97
CA PRO A 209 13.95 6.27 -2.19
C PRO A 209 13.20 6.13 -0.88
N LEU A 210 12.18 5.27 -0.85
CA LEU A 210 11.42 5.00 0.37
C LEU A 210 12.19 4.12 1.36
N VAL A 211 13.03 3.18 0.89
CA VAL A 211 13.90 2.35 1.73
C VAL A 211 15.00 3.20 2.37
N MET A 212 15.67 4.05 1.58
CA MET A 212 16.63 5.03 2.10
C MET A 212 15.99 5.95 3.14
N ARG A 213 14.73 6.38 2.92
CA ARG A 213 13.99 7.18 3.89
C ARG A 213 13.67 6.41 5.17
N LEU A 214 13.29 5.13 5.06
CA LEU A 214 13.02 4.26 6.22
C LEU A 214 14.27 3.98 7.06
N ARG A 215 15.44 3.79 6.43
CA ARG A 215 16.75 3.63 7.09
C ARG A 215 17.13 4.83 7.97
N ARG A 216 16.62 6.02 7.61
CA ARG A 216 16.88 7.29 8.30
C ARG A 216 15.88 7.60 9.41
N MET A 217 14.90 6.75 9.69
CA MET A 217 13.90 7.02 10.72
C MET A 217 14.50 6.99 12.13
N LYS A 218 13.73 7.50 13.10
CA LYS A 218 14.07 7.38 14.53
C LYS A 218 14.49 5.94 14.87
N ARG A 219 15.60 5.80 15.60
CA ARG A 219 16.14 4.50 16.01
C ARG A 219 15.38 3.90 17.18
N GLY A 220 15.32 2.58 17.23
CA GLY A 220 14.88 1.84 18.40
C GLY A 220 16.02 1.64 19.40
N ASP A 221 15.82 0.70 20.33
CA ASP A 221 16.81 0.28 21.31
C ASP A 221 17.91 -0.55 20.63
N GLU A 222 19.17 -0.20 20.91
CA GLU A 222 20.34 -0.86 20.34
C GLU A 222 20.42 -2.35 20.70
N ARG A 223 19.84 -2.75 21.84
CA ARG A 223 19.81 -4.15 22.29
C ARG A 223 18.96 -5.03 21.37
N LEU A 224 17.98 -4.44 20.70
CA LEU A 224 17.07 -5.11 19.77
C LEU A 224 17.55 -5.04 18.32
N LYS A 225 18.79 -4.57 18.09
CA LYS A 225 19.34 -4.44 16.74
C LYS A 225 19.16 -5.73 15.95
N PHE A 226 18.72 -5.59 14.71
CA PHE A 226 18.43 -6.72 13.85
C PHE A 226 19.65 -7.18 13.07
N ASP A 227 20.44 -6.22 12.58
CA ASP A 227 21.58 -6.46 11.70
C ASP A 227 22.53 -5.24 11.71
N GLU A 228 23.68 -5.36 11.07
CA GLU A 228 24.71 -4.30 10.93
C GLU A 228 24.20 -3.06 10.19
N THR A 229 23.12 -3.18 9.41
CA THR A 229 22.42 -2.04 8.79
C THR A 229 21.77 -1.08 9.80
N TYR A 230 21.79 -1.42 11.09
CA TYR A 230 21.42 -0.51 12.17
C TYR A 230 22.39 0.68 12.28
N TYR A 231 23.69 0.52 12.02
CA TYR A 231 24.66 1.62 12.17
C TYR A 231 25.04 2.29 10.85
N ASP A 232 24.16 2.26 9.85
CA ASP A 232 24.39 2.82 8.53
C ASP A 232 24.91 4.28 8.59
N LYS A 233 26.24 4.42 8.56
CA LYS A 233 26.99 5.64 8.94
C LYS A 233 26.81 6.79 7.95
N GLU A 234 26.30 6.49 6.76
CA GLU A 234 26.06 7.45 5.68
C GLU A 234 24.72 8.17 5.82
N SER A 235 23.89 7.75 6.78
CA SER A 235 22.57 8.31 7.00
C SER A 235 22.54 9.06 8.32
N GLU A 236 22.69 10.38 8.27
CA GLU A 236 22.25 11.25 9.38
C GLU A 236 20.80 10.87 9.71
N ALA A 237 20.60 10.34 10.92
CA ALA A 237 19.29 9.90 11.35
C ALA A 237 18.35 11.11 11.33
N THR A 238 17.35 11.06 10.46
CA THR A 238 16.27 12.01 10.50
C THR A 238 15.37 11.59 11.65
N GLU A 239 15.10 12.46 12.62
CA GLU A 239 14.13 12.16 13.71
C GLU A 239 12.68 12.06 13.20
N GLN A 240 12.47 11.77 11.91
CA GLN A 240 11.17 11.55 11.33
C GLN A 240 10.53 10.30 11.95
N PRO A 241 9.25 10.40 12.34
CA PRO A 241 8.52 9.28 12.89
C PRO A 241 7.97 8.38 11.78
N LEU A 242 8.01 7.08 12.03
CA LEU A 242 7.22 6.09 11.33
C LEU A 242 6.02 5.71 12.20
N LEU A 243 4.81 5.85 11.68
CA LEU A 243 3.57 5.63 12.43
C LEU A 243 2.95 4.28 12.06
N LEU A 244 2.63 3.45 13.05
CA LEU A 244 2.02 2.14 12.84
C LEU A 244 0.49 2.20 12.97
N PHE A 245 -0.20 1.67 11.97
CA PHE A 245 -1.63 1.39 12.00
C PHE A 245 -1.86 -0.09 11.73
N LEU A 246 -2.39 -0.79 12.73
CA LEU A 246 -2.78 -2.18 12.59
C LEU A 246 -4.24 -2.27 12.17
N ARG A 247 -4.55 -3.24 11.32
CA ARG A 247 -5.92 -3.63 11.06
C ARG A 247 -6.05 -5.13 11.24
N HIS A 248 -6.91 -5.49 12.17
CA HIS A 248 -7.41 -6.85 12.28
C HIS A 248 -8.57 -7.03 11.29
N THR A 249 -8.50 -8.07 10.46
CA THR A 249 -9.53 -8.41 9.45
C THR A 249 -9.95 -7.21 8.57
N GLN A 250 -11.22 -7.09 8.20
CA GLN A 250 -11.77 -5.93 7.46
C GLN A 250 -12.24 -4.79 8.38
N GLY A 251 -11.81 -4.80 9.65
CA GLY A 251 -12.22 -3.86 10.68
C GLY A 251 -11.59 -2.46 10.59
N PRO A 252 -11.82 -1.61 11.62
CA PRO A 252 -11.17 -0.32 11.74
C PRO A 252 -9.65 -0.45 11.92
N TYR A 253 -8.92 0.60 11.54
CA TYR A 253 -7.50 0.68 11.87
C TYR A 253 -7.33 1.11 13.32
N ILE A 254 -6.38 0.50 14.01
CA ILE A 254 -5.93 0.87 15.35
C ILE A 254 -4.62 1.62 15.20
N TYR A 255 -4.51 2.80 15.81
CA TYR A 255 -3.25 3.53 15.84
C TYR A 255 -2.38 3.04 16.98
N CYS A 256 -1.19 2.50 16.67
CA CYS A 256 -0.31 1.87 17.65
C CYS A 256 0.85 2.77 18.10
N GLY A 257 1.01 3.95 17.50
CA GLY A 257 2.08 4.87 17.86
C GLY A 257 3.25 4.87 16.86
N ARG A 258 4.43 5.18 17.38
CA ARG A 258 5.67 5.41 16.64
C ARG A 258 6.53 4.15 16.63
N LEU A 259 7.25 3.98 15.53
CA LEU A 259 8.20 2.90 15.33
C LEU A 259 9.64 3.40 15.39
N GLY A 260 10.49 2.60 16.04
CA GLY A 260 11.93 2.72 16.05
C GLY A 260 12.55 1.74 15.07
N TYR A 261 13.42 2.21 14.19
CA TYR A 261 14.14 1.35 13.25
C TYR A 261 15.19 0.51 13.99
N LEU A 262 15.17 -0.81 13.76
CA LEU A 262 16.12 -1.76 14.35
C LEU A 262 17.06 -2.40 13.31
N GLY A 263 16.85 -2.16 12.02
CA GLY A 263 17.65 -2.75 10.95
C GLY A 263 16.80 -3.35 9.83
N HIS A 264 17.45 -3.75 8.75
CA HIS A 264 16.86 -4.55 7.68
C HIS A 264 17.89 -5.53 7.11
N ARG A 265 17.43 -6.56 6.40
CA ARG A 265 18.28 -7.53 5.69
C ARG A 265 18.29 -7.22 4.18
N PRO A 266 19.38 -6.66 3.63
CA PRO A 266 19.52 -6.36 2.20
C PRO A 266 19.39 -7.58 1.28
N ALA A 267 19.85 -8.74 1.76
CA ALA A 267 19.84 -9.99 1.00
C ALA A 267 18.43 -10.61 0.89
N SER A 268 17.47 -10.17 1.72
CA SER A 268 16.11 -10.72 1.74
C SER A 268 15.28 -10.22 0.56
N LYS A 269 14.44 -11.09 -0.01
CA LYS A 269 13.50 -10.77 -1.10
C LYS A 269 12.12 -11.32 -0.76
N PRO A 270 11.15 -10.48 -0.37
CA PRO A 270 11.21 -9.02 -0.21
C PRO A 270 12.13 -8.56 0.94
N LEU A 271 12.57 -7.29 0.90
CA LEU A 271 13.34 -6.69 2.00
C LEU A 271 12.62 -6.86 3.34
N GLU A 272 13.34 -7.40 4.31
CA GLU A 272 12.85 -7.65 5.66
C GLU A 272 13.36 -6.57 6.59
N PHE A 273 12.46 -5.83 7.22
CA PHE A 273 12.75 -4.80 8.21
C PHE A 273 12.37 -5.30 9.60
N ARG A 274 13.07 -4.82 10.62
CA ARG A 274 12.66 -4.96 12.01
C ARG A 274 12.38 -3.58 12.61
N TRP A 275 11.28 -3.50 13.35
CA TRP A 275 10.81 -2.28 13.99
C TRP A 275 10.46 -2.53 15.44
N GLN A 276 10.82 -1.59 16.31
CA GLN A 276 10.36 -1.53 17.70
C GLN A 276 9.13 -0.64 17.81
N LEU A 277 8.15 -1.02 18.61
CA LEU A 277 7.06 -0.15 19.02
C LEU A 277 7.50 0.74 20.19
N LEU A 278 7.75 2.02 19.93
CA LEU A 278 8.29 2.95 20.93
C LEU A 278 7.26 3.35 21.99
N ASP A 279 5.99 3.35 21.61
CA ASP A 279 4.88 3.77 22.48
C ASP A 279 4.19 2.58 23.17
N ALA A 280 4.84 1.41 23.21
CA ALA A 280 4.29 0.19 23.80
C ALA A 280 3.88 0.37 25.26
N ASN A 281 4.65 1.13 26.05
CA ASN A 281 4.36 1.39 27.47
C ASN A 281 3.16 2.31 27.71
N SER A 282 2.88 3.21 26.77
CA SER A 282 1.72 4.12 26.83
C SER A 282 0.46 3.50 26.24
N LEU A 283 0.59 2.33 25.64
CA LEU A 283 -0.46 1.63 24.92
C LEU A 283 -0.87 0.39 25.73
N GLN A 284 -2.15 0.04 25.68
CA GLN A 284 -2.64 -1.21 26.25
C GLN A 284 -2.22 -2.39 25.36
N TRP A 285 -0.91 -2.61 25.20
CA TRP A 285 -0.33 -3.54 24.22
C TRP A 285 -0.87 -4.95 24.40
N GLU A 286 -0.96 -5.43 25.63
CA GLU A 286 -1.49 -6.75 25.94
C GLU A 286 -2.94 -6.93 25.46
N LYS A 287 -3.76 -5.88 25.56
CA LYS A 287 -5.13 -5.90 25.03
C LYS A 287 -5.13 -6.00 23.51
N ILE A 288 -4.30 -5.20 22.84
CA ILE A 288 -4.17 -5.23 21.38
C ILE A 288 -3.62 -6.58 20.92
N ARG A 289 -2.57 -7.11 21.55
CA ARG A 289 -1.99 -8.43 21.28
C ARG A 289 -3.03 -9.54 21.46
N GLY A 290 -3.79 -9.52 22.56
CA GLY A 290 -4.87 -10.47 22.81
C GLY A 290 -5.93 -10.46 21.71
N LEU A 291 -6.29 -9.28 21.18
CA LEU A 291 -7.23 -9.15 20.06
C LEU A 291 -6.67 -9.70 18.75
N LEU A 292 -5.36 -9.61 18.53
CA LEU A 292 -4.72 -10.22 17.36
C LEU A 292 -4.74 -11.76 17.47
N ALA A 293 -4.41 -12.28 18.66
CA ALA A 293 -4.29 -13.72 18.92
C ALA A 293 -5.64 -14.46 19.04
N SER A 294 -6.69 -13.84 19.57
CA SER A 294 -8.01 -14.48 19.77
C SER A 294 -8.69 -14.93 18.46
N SER A 295 -8.21 -14.46 17.32
CA SER A 295 -8.68 -14.89 16.00
C SER A 295 -8.00 -16.15 15.45
N GLU A 296 -6.86 -16.55 16.01
CA GLU A 296 -6.18 -17.80 15.63
C GLU A 296 -6.96 -19.03 16.14
N THR A 297 -7.53 -18.95 17.35
CA THR A 297 -8.29 -20.04 17.96
C THR A 297 -9.65 -20.25 17.28
N ALA A 298 -10.35 -19.17 16.91
CA ALA A 298 -11.63 -19.27 16.19
C ALA A 298 -11.52 -19.97 14.82
N SER A 299 -10.37 -19.85 14.15
CA SER A 299 -10.13 -20.53 12.87
C SER A 299 -9.73 -22.01 13.02
N SER A 300 -9.31 -22.44 14.21
CA SER A 300 -8.93 -23.83 14.50
C SER A 300 -10.15 -24.72 14.78
N THR A 301 -11.21 -24.17 15.38
CA THR A 301 -12.44 -24.92 15.71
C THR A 301 -13.24 -25.32 14.47
N ILE A 302 -13.22 -24.50 13.41
CA ILE A 302 -13.94 -24.79 12.15
C ILE A 302 -13.29 -25.95 11.35
N LYS A 303 -12.01 -26.26 11.59
CA LYS A 303 -11.33 -27.40 10.96
C LYS A 303 -11.57 -28.73 11.67
N ALA A 304 -12.04 -28.73 12.92
CA ALA A 304 -12.27 -29.95 13.69
C ALA A 304 -13.61 -30.64 13.36
N ASP A 305 -14.62 -29.88 12.91
CA ASP A 305 -15.97 -30.41 12.57
C ASP A 305 -16.13 -30.88 11.12
N ARG A 306 -15.01 -31.06 10.40
CA ARG A 306 -14.99 -31.75 9.10
C ARG A 306 -14.07 -32.96 9.15
N LYS A 307 -14.48 -33.95 9.91
CA LYS A 307 -14.08 -35.35 9.71
C LYS A 307 -15.29 -36.25 9.74
#